data_AF-A0A2R6GEP8-F1
#
_entry.id   AF-A0A2R6GEP8-F1
#
_cell.length_a   1.000
_cell.length_b   1.000
_cell.length_c   1.000
_cell.angle_alpha   90.00
_cell.angle_beta   90.00
_cell.angle_gamma   90.00
#
_symmetry.space_group_name_H-M   'P 1'
#
loop_
_entity.id
_entity.type
_entity.pdbx_description
1 polymer ?
#
loop_
_entity_poly.entity_id
_entity_poly.type
_entity_poly.pdbx_seq_one_letter_code
_entity_poly.pdbx_strand_id
1 'polypeptide(L)'
;MTVPVEKWHGTGNDFLVVDAERYVPQRRPFARVHCDRENGVVPPAGTDGGTSGQVDSGRVAQADGGEGVRVDTDCGGDGRVGADGVLFLALEADYRPPRAVMTLVQPDGSTAPMCGNGARVAAAWAAQRTGADRIMLDTQAGTREARVDGRSVTVEMGTPSFDPADVPLDRDPPLVDEEVADLRVTAVNTGVPHAVAFVPDVDAVDLDAVAAPVRDHDLFPRGTNVTLASPRGHAASGEADGFDQRTYERGVEGETRSCGTGAVAVAAAARRLGLAEGDLTVAPPGGELSVSLPADGPATLTGPVERTFETDLPRPESVDSQSASGTPQSSGTASGSESAASGSETCASRSEPVGR
;
A
#
# COMPACT_ATOMS: atom_id res chain seq x y z
N MET A 1 23.49 -4.38 16.96
CA MET A 1 23.44 -5.41 15.90
C MET A 1 22.61 -4.86 14.75
N THR A 2 23.04 -5.05 13.50
CA THR A 2 22.31 -4.59 12.30
C THR A 2 21.41 -5.69 11.73
N VAL A 3 20.55 -5.30 10.79
CA VAL A 3 19.70 -6.15 9.96
C VAL A 3 20.01 -5.81 8.50
N PRO A 4 20.47 -6.77 7.68
CA PRO A 4 20.66 -6.54 6.25
C PRO A 4 19.28 -6.37 5.59
N VAL A 5 19.14 -5.34 4.77
CA VAL A 5 17.91 -5.03 4.06
C VAL A 5 18.21 -4.72 2.59
N GLU A 6 17.25 -5.04 1.73
CA GLU A 6 17.26 -4.61 0.34
C GLU A 6 16.15 -3.57 0.14
N LYS A 7 16.44 -2.46 -0.55
CA LYS A 7 15.44 -1.48 -0.96
C LYS A 7 14.95 -1.84 -2.36
N TRP A 8 13.64 -1.93 -2.52
CA TRP A 8 12.97 -2.24 -3.78
C TRP A 8 11.84 -1.26 -4.02
N HIS A 9 11.45 -1.08 -5.28
CA HIS A 9 10.20 -0.41 -5.60
C HIS A 9 9.42 -1.20 -6.66
N GLY A 10 8.10 -1.11 -6.57
CA GLY A 10 7.17 -1.64 -7.55
C GLY A 10 6.23 -0.52 -7.98
N THR A 11 6.51 0.09 -9.14
CA THR A 11 5.69 1.17 -9.71
C THR A 11 5.56 2.36 -8.74
N GLY A 12 6.71 2.84 -8.22
CA GLY A 12 6.75 3.99 -7.32
C GLY A 12 6.23 3.75 -5.91
N ASN A 13 5.98 2.50 -5.53
CA ASN A 13 5.70 2.09 -4.14
C ASN A 13 6.92 1.35 -3.58
N ASP A 14 7.45 1.87 -2.49
CA ASP A 14 8.80 1.67 -2.00
C ASP A 14 8.85 0.72 -0.80
N PHE A 15 9.62 -0.37 -0.87
CA PHE A 15 9.67 -1.40 0.18
C PHE A 15 11.08 -1.66 0.70
N LEU A 16 11.20 -1.84 2.01
CA LEU A 16 12.35 -2.51 2.61
C LEU A 16 12.07 -4.01 2.67
N VAL A 17 12.92 -4.81 2.03
CA VAL A 17 12.82 -6.27 2.03
C VAL A 17 13.81 -6.85 3.02
N VAL A 18 13.29 -7.68 3.92
CA VAL A 18 14.04 -8.37 4.96
C VAL A 18 13.81 -9.87 4.80
N ASP A 19 14.91 -10.61 4.65
CA ASP A 19 14.89 -12.07 4.72
C ASP A 19 14.48 -12.52 6.13
N ALA A 20 13.34 -13.20 6.24
CA ALA A 20 12.74 -13.59 7.52
C ALA A 20 13.51 -14.70 8.24
N GLU A 21 14.47 -15.38 7.60
CA GLU A 21 15.44 -16.23 8.29
C GLU A 21 16.34 -15.42 9.26
N ARG A 22 16.47 -14.11 9.01
CA ARG A 22 17.13 -13.19 9.94
C ARG A 22 16.15 -12.81 11.05
N TYR A 23 16.53 -13.11 12.29
CA TYR A 23 15.75 -12.69 13.45
C TYR A 23 15.72 -11.16 13.57
N VAL A 24 14.55 -10.58 13.33
CA VAL A 24 14.23 -9.18 13.63
C VAL A 24 13.27 -9.15 14.82
N PRO A 25 13.77 -8.88 16.05
CA PRO A 25 12.87 -8.64 17.16
C PRO A 25 12.03 -7.40 16.83
N GLN A 26 10.76 -7.40 17.24
CA GLN A 26 9.91 -6.21 17.18
C GLN A 26 9.77 -5.60 15.76
N ARG A 27 9.26 -6.40 14.80
CA ARG A 27 9.00 -5.99 13.41
C ARG A 27 8.21 -4.67 13.27
N ARG A 28 7.28 -4.41 14.20
CA ARG A 28 6.44 -3.18 14.18
C ARG A 28 7.27 -1.91 14.50
N PRO A 29 8.00 -1.83 15.62
CA PRO A 29 8.99 -0.77 15.83
C PRO A 29 9.99 -0.61 14.69
N PHE A 30 10.47 -1.71 14.10
CA PHE A 30 11.39 -1.64 12.96
C PHE A 30 10.78 -0.88 11.77
N ALA A 31 9.55 -1.21 11.37
CA ALA A 31 8.86 -0.50 10.30
C ALA A 31 8.65 0.98 10.64
N ARG A 32 8.20 1.30 11.87
CA ARG A 32 7.99 2.69 12.30
C ARG A 32 9.24 3.56 12.20
N VAL A 33 10.40 3.03 12.58
CA VAL A 33 11.66 3.79 12.55
C VAL A 33 12.19 3.95 11.12
N HIS A 34 12.17 2.89 10.31
CA HIS A 34 12.91 2.86 9.05
C HIS A 34 12.07 3.20 7.80
N CYS A 35 10.74 3.19 7.91
CA CYS A 35 9.85 3.66 6.85
C CYS A 35 9.65 5.18 6.86
N ASP A 36 9.92 5.83 7.99
CA ASP A 36 9.78 7.27 8.18
C ASP A 36 10.56 8.04 7.09
N ARG A 37 9.95 9.04 6.45
CA ARG A 37 10.60 9.84 5.39
C ARG A 37 11.59 10.86 5.94
N GLU A 38 11.44 11.31 7.18
CA GLU A 38 12.39 12.18 7.89
C GLU A 38 13.58 11.37 8.43
N ASN A 39 13.32 10.19 9.00
CA ASN A 39 14.33 9.35 9.65
C ASN A 39 14.80 8.17 8.80
N GLY A 40 14.41 8.13 7.53
CA GLY A 40 14.51 7.00 6.64
C GLY A 40 15.93 6.56 6.27
N VAL A 41 15.98 5.66 5.29
CA VAL A 41 17.18 4.91 4.95
C VAL A 41 18.10 5.73 4.06
N VAL A 42 19.38 5.77 4.41
CA VAL A 42 20.41 6.43 3.60
C VAL A 42 20.98 5.40 2.61
N PRO A 43 20.97 5.68 1.29
CA PRO A 43 21.65 4.85 0.31
C PRO A 43 23.17 4.80 0.57
N PRO A 44 23.86 3.69 0.29
CA PRO A 44 25.32 3.62 0.38
C PRO A 44 25.99 4.70 -0.48
N ALA A 45 27.16 5.20 -0.06
CA ALA A 45 27.89 6.20 -0.85
C ALA A 45 28.18 5.68 -2.28
N GLY A 46 27.69 6.39 -3.30
CA GLY A 46 27.86 6.05 -4.72
C GLY A 46 26.69 5.29 -5.37
N THR A 47 25.58 5.06 -4.67
CA THR A 47 24.32 4.69 -5.34
C THR A 47 23.67 5.95 -5.92
N ASP A 48 24.01 6.26 -7.16
CA ASP A 48 23.33 7.30 -7.91
C ASP A 48 21.90 6.83 -8.22
N GLY A 49 20.89 7.54 -7.71
CA GLY A 49 19.49 7.37 -8.08
C GLY A 49 19.19 7.84 -9.52
N GLY A 50 20.08 7.54 -10.47
CA GLY A 50 20.05 8.05 -11.83
C GLY A 50 20.44 6.99 -12.84
N THR A 51 19.49 6.66 -13.72
CA THR A 51 19.61 5.98 -15.02
C THR A 51 21.03 5.64 -15.49
N SER A 52 21.46 4.38 -15.32
CA SER A 52 22.67 3.86 -15.96
C SER A 52 22.33 3.16 -17.29
N GLY A 53 22.00 3.97 -18.29
CA GLY A 53 22.15 3.61 -19.70
C GLY A 53 23.51 4.11 -20.19
N GLN A 54 24.51 3.25 -20.17
CA GLN A 54 25.85 3.57 -20.68
C GLN A 54 25.82 3.61 -22.22
N VAL A 55 25.65 4.80 -22.81
CA VAL A 55 25.86 5.04 -24.24
C VAL A 55 27.26 5.61 -24.47
N ASP A 56 28.07 4.79 -25.13
CA ASP A 56 29.38 5.13 -25.69
C ASP A 56 29.25 6.35 -26.64
N SER A 57 30.08 7.36 -26.41
CA SER A 57 30.02 8.65 -27.11
C SER A 57 30.59 8.52 -28.53
N GLY A 58 29.70 8.49 -29.53
CA GLY A 58 30.09 8.51 -30.94
C GLY A 58 29.05 9.10 -31.89
N ARG A 59 29.08 10.44 -32.03
CA ARG A 59 28.50 11.28 -33.11
C ARG A 59 26.97 11.46 -33.19
N VAL A 60 26.63 12.75 -33.31
CA VAL A 60 25.32 13.43 -33.36
C VAL A 60 24.42 13.04 -34.54
N ALA A 61 23.11 12.86 -34.27
CA ALA A 61 22.00 13.36 -35.09
C ALA A 61 20.73 13.52 -34.23
N GLN A 62 20.09 14.69 -34.28
CA GLN A 62 18.88 15.06 -33.54
C GLN A 62 17.64 14.28 -34.00
N ALA A 63 16.78 13.87 -33.06
CA ALA A 63 15.34 13.70 -33.25
C ALA A 63 14.58 13.75 -31.90
N ASP A 64 13.65 14.69 -31.83
CA ASP A 64 12.42 14.86 -31.04
C ASP A 64 12.10 14.01 -29.78
N GLY A 65 11.95 14.73 -28.66
CA GLY A 65 10.64 14.88 -28.00
C GLY A 65 10.05 13.71 -27.21
N GLY A 66 10.79 13.12 -26.26
CA GLY A 66 10.24 12.26 -25.22
C GLY A 66 10.32 12.93 -23.85
N GLU A 67 9.18 13.24 -23.23
CA GLU A 67 9.11 13.66 -21.83
C GLU A 67 9.62 12.54 -20.92
N GLY A 68 10.77 12.77 -20.29
CA GLY A 68 11.31 11.89 -19.27
C GLY A 68 10.39 11.83 -18.06
N VAL A 69 10.02 10.62 -17.67
CA VAL A 69 9.35 10.33 -16.39
C VAL A 69 10.23 10.89 -15.27
N ARG A 70 9.75 11.94 -14.59
CA ARG A 70 10.37 12.43 -13.36
C ARG A 70 9.97 11.50 -12.23
N VAL A 71 10.90 10.68 -11.79
CA VAL A 71 10.79 9.97 -10.51
C VAL A 71 11.00 11.03 -9.43
N ASP A 72 9.92 11.39 -8.75
CA ASP A 72 9.98 12.27 -7.59
C ASP A 72 10.54 11.45 -6.41
N THR A 73 11.87 11.37 -6.33
CA THR A 73 12.52 11.04 -5.07
C THR A 73 12.35 12.24 -4.17
N ASP A 74 11.28 12.23 -3.37
CA ASP A 74 11.10 13.13 -2.22
C ASP A 74 12.19 12.79 -1.18
N CYS A 75 13.40 13.24 -1.49
CA CYS A 75 14.55 13.17 -0.62
C CYS A 75 14.34 14.24 0.45
N GLY A 76 14.05 13.82 1.68
CA GLY A 76 14.28 14.68 2.84
C GLY A 76 15.69 15.27 2.74
N GLY A 77 15.89 16.53 3.16
CA GLY A 77 17.08 17.34 2.89
C GLY A 77 18.46 16.75 3.24
N ASP A 78 18.50 15.57 3.86
CA ASP A 78 19.69 14.80 4.24
C ASP A 78 19.97 13.58 3.32
N GLY A 79 19.22 13.38 2.23
CA GLY A 79 19.40 12.25 1.29
C GLY A 79 18.82 10.91 1.79
N ARG A 80 17.90 10.97 2.76
CA ARG A 80 17.17 9.81 3.29
C ARG A 80 15.99 9.47 2.39
N VAL A 81 15.76 8.19 2.16
CA VAL A 81 14.65 7.66 1.38
C VAL A 81 13.76 6.84 2.30
N GLY A 82 12.52 7.29 2.49
CA GLY A 82 11.52 6.54 3.27
C GLY A 82 11.02 5.30 2.54
N ALA A 83 10.14 4.53 3.17
CA ALA A 83 9.52 3.36 2.57
C ALA A 83 8.02 3.33 2.90
N ASP A 84 7.22 2.81 1.98
CA ASP A 84 5.79 2.63 2.16
C ASP A 84 5.47 1.34 2.95
N GLY A 85 6.49 0.50 3.21
CA GLY A 85 6.39 -0.63 4.12
C GLY A 85 7.64 -1.51 4.19
N VAL A 86 7.62 -2.48 5.11
CA VAL A 86 8.64 -3.52 5.25
C VAL A 86 8.05 -4.89 4.91
N LEU A 87 8.66 -5.56 3.93
CA LEU A 87 8.35 -6.93 3.53
C LEU A 87 9.28 -7.90 4.25
N PHE A 88 8.74 -8.70 5.16
CA PHE A 88 9.44 -9.83 5.75
C PHE A 88 9.12 -11.08 4.95
N LEU A 89 10.13 -11.65 4.28
CA LEU A 89 9.96 -12.75 3.32
C LEU A 89 10.65 -14.01 3.83
N ALA A 90 9.89 -15.08 4.04
CA ALA A 90 10.46 -16.41 4.30
C ALA A 90 10.40 -17.23 3.01
N LEU A 91 11.52 -17.80 2.60
CA LEU A 91 11.62 -18.57 1.36
C LEU A 91 11.66 -20.07 1.65
N GLU A 92 10.70 -20.81 1.09
CA GLU A 92 10.67 -22.27 1.10
C GLU A 92 11.04 -22.78 -0.31
N ALA A 93 12.34 -22.80 -0.60
CA ALA A 93 12.88 -23.07 -1.93
C ALA A 93 12.70 -24.53 -2.41
N ASP A 94 12.39 -25.46 -1.51
CA ASP A 94 12.24 -26.89 -1.84
C ASP A 94 10.89 -27.23 -2.50
N TYR A 95 9.90 -26.34 -2.41
CA TYR A 95 8.63 -26.50 -3.14
C TYR A 95 8.82 -26.31 -4.66
N ARG A 96 7.90 -26.88 -5.45
CA ARG A 96 7.87 -26.75 -6.92
C ARG A 96 6.45 -26.38 -7.37
N PRO A 97 6.15 -25.11 -7.72
CA PRO A 97 7.07 -23.96 -7.70
C PRO A 97 7.52 -23.57 -6.28
N PRO A 98 8.67 -22.88 -6.11
CA PRO A 98 9.11 -22.36 -4.82
C PRO A 98 8.04 -21.49 -4.16
N ARG A 99 8.00 -21.51 -2.83
CA ARG A 99 7.01 -20.78 -2.04
C ARG A 99 7.68 -19.68 -1.22
N ALA A 100 7.11 -18.48 -1.20
CA ALA A 100 7.56 -17.39 -0.35
C ALA A 100 6.41 -16.91 0.52
N VAL A 101 6.63 -16.86 1.83
CA VAL A 101 5.67 -16.31 2.78
C VAL A 101 5.94 -14.82 2.94
N MET A 102 4.95 -14.00 2.58
CA MET A 102 5.02 -12.54 2.62
C MET A 102 4.29 -12.00 3.84
N THR A 103 4.98 -11.21 4.66
CA THR A 103 4.37 -10.37 5.70
C THR A 103 4.72 -8.91 5.44
N LEU A 104 3.72 -8.09 5.14
CA LEU A 104 3.88 -6.64 4.96
C LEU A 104 3.53 -5.89 6.24
N VAL A 105 4.50 -5.18 6.81
CA VAL A 105 4.30 -4.28 7.95
C VAL A 105 4.35 -2.83 7.44
N GLN A 106 3.28 -2.08 7.70
CA GLN A 106 3.14 -0.69 7.26
C GLN A 106 3.91 0.29 8.18
N PRO A 107 4.12 1.56 7.78
CA PRO A 107 4.85 2.54 8.58
C PRO A 107 4.20 2.80 9.95
N ASP A 108 2.88 2.64 10.07
CA ASP A 108 2.17 2.71 11.35
C ASP A 108 2.35 1.44 12.22
N GLY A 109 3.07 0.44 11.74
CA GLY A 109 3.31 -0.84 12.40
C GLY A 109 2.15 -1.83 12.33
N SER A 110 1.06 -1.51 11.63
CA SER A 110 0.01 -2.48 11.31
C SER A 110 0.51 -3.48 10.25
N THR A 111 -0.23 -4.57 10.06
CA THR A 111 0.11 -5.59 9.04
C THR A 111 -0.98 -5.59 7.99
N ALA A 112 -0.58 -5.36 6.73
CA ALA A 112 -1.48 -5.34 5.61
C ALA A 112 -1.66 -6.77 5.07
N PRO A 113 -2.90 -7.21 4.82
CA PRO A 113 -3.15 -8.60 4.44
C PRO A 113 -2.61 -8.94 3.05
N MET A 114 -2.52 -7.95 2.17
CA MET A 114 -2.04 -8.06 0.80
C MET A 114 -1.65 -6.68 0.27
N CYS A 115 -0.67 -6.63 -0.63
CA CYS A 115 -0.33 -5.48 -1.43
C CYS A 115 0.15 -5.98 -2.80
N GLY A 116 -0.50 -5.59 -3.89
CA GLY A 116 -0.12 -6.04 -5.24
C GLY A 116 1.32 -5.66 -5.60
N ASN A 117 1.76 -4.45 -5.21
CA ASN A 117 3.14 -3.99 -5.45
C ASN A 117 4.14 -4.79 -4.61
N GLY A 118 3.85 -4.99 -3.32
CA GLY A 118 4.69 -5.79 -2.43
C GLY A 118 4.76 -7.26 -2.84
N ALA A 119 3.67 -7.83 -3.36
CA ALA A 119 3.65 -9.19 -3.90
C ALA A 119 4.54 -9.33 -5.14
N ARG A 120 4.54 -8.36 -6.05
CA ARG A 120 5.45 -8.34 -7.19
C ARG A 120 6.92 -8.29 -6.73
N VAL A 121 7.23 -7.43 -5.75
CA VAL A 121 8.57 -7.36 -5.14
C VAL A 121 8.97 -8.70 -4.51
N ALA A 122 8.07 -9.33 -3.74
CA ALA A 122 8.32 -10.61 -3.09
C ALA A 122 8.61 -11.73 -4.09
N ALA A 123 7.87 -11.78 -5.20
CA ALA A 123 8.10 -12.75 -6.27
C ALA A 123 9.44 -12.53 -6.96
N ALA A 124 9.79 -11.28 -7.31
CA ALA A 124 11.10 -10.97 -7.90
C ALA A 124 12.26 -11.35 -6.96
N TRP A 125 12.13 -11.03 -5.68
CA TRP A 125 13.12 -11.36 -4.65
C TRP A 125 13.32 -12.89 -4.51
N ALA A 126 12.23 -13.65 -4.51
CA ALA A 126 12.28 -15.11 -4.42
C ALA A 126 12.82 -15.75 -5.71
N ALA A 127 12.43 -15.23 -6.88
CA ALA A 127 12.94 -15.67 -8.17
C ALA A 127 14.45 -15.47 -8.30
N GLN A 128 14.99 -14.32 -7.84
CA GLN A 128 16.44 -14.06 -7.84
C GLN A 128 17.24 -15.09 -7.01
N ARG A 129 16.64 -15.63 -5.94
CA ARG A 129 17.28 -16.61 -5.04
C ARG A 129 17.13 -18.05 -5.49
N THR A 130 16.06 -18.36 -6.21
CA THR A 130 15.72 -19.74 -6.62
C THR A 130 16.02 -20.02 -8.08
N GLY A 131 16.15 -18.99 -8.92
CA GLY A 131 16.23 -19.10 -10.37
C GLY A 131 14.90 -19.51 -11.03
N ALA A 132 13.80 -19.57 -10.28
CA ALA A 132 12.49 -19.93 -10.82
C ALA A 132 11.77 -18.72 -11.44
N ASP A 133 11.00 -18.97 -12.48
CA ASP A 133 10.12 -17.99 -13.14
C ASP A 133 8.68 -18.01 -12.59
N ARG A 134 8.36 -18.98 -11.73
CA ARG A 134 7.07 -19.13 -11.06
C ARG A 134 7.27 -19.26 -9.56
N ILE A 135 6.53 -18.45 -8.78
CA ILE A 135 6.60 -18.42 -7.33
C ILE A 135 5.19 -18.48 -6.75
N MET A 136 4.99 -19.31 -5.72
CA MET A 136 3.78 -19.28 -4.91
C MET A 136 3.99 -18.30 -3.74
N LEU A 137 3.17 -17.26 -3.67
CA LEU A 137 3.21 -16.28 -2.60
C LEU A 137 2.13 -16.59 -1.57
N ASP A 138 2.52 -16.89 -0.33
CA ASP A 138 1.56 -16.92 0.76
C ASP A 138 1.42 -15.54 1.38
N THR A 139 0.19 -15.04 1.40
CA THR A 139 -0.16 -13.80 2.07
C THR A 139 -1.23 -14.08 3.12
N GLN A 140 -1.54 -13.09 3.95
CA GLN A 140 -2.66 -13.22 4.89
C GLN A 140 -4.02 -13.20 4.15
N ALA A 141 -4.06 -12.78 2.89
CA ALA A 141 -5.21 -12.87 1.99
C ALA A 141 -5.24 -14.15 1.13
N GLY A 142 -4.45 -15.17 1.50
CA GLY A 142 -4.35 -16.45 0.80
C GLY A 142 -3.12 -16.57 -0.10
N THR A 143 -2.98 -17.74 -0.72
CA THR A 143 -1.88 -18.05 -1.64
C THR A 143 -2.17 -17.52 -3.05
N ARG A 144 -1.17 -16.91 -3.69
CA ARG A 144 -1.23 -16.35 -5.05
C ARG A 144 -0.10 -16.89 -5.90
N GLU A 145 -0.37 -17.23 -7.16
CA GLU A 145 0.70 -17.50 -8.13
C GLU A 145 1.27 -16.17 -8.65
N ALA A 146 2.59 -16.12 -8.79
CA ALA A 146 3.30 -15.05 -9.47
C ALA A 146 4.22 -15.61 -10.56
N ARG A 147 4.35 -14.88 -11.66
CA ARG A 147 5.28 -15.16 -12.76
C ARG A 147 6.26 -14.01 -12.94
N VAL A 148 7.53 -14.34 -13.07
CA VAL A 148 8.63 -13.38 -13.19
C VAL A 148 9.26 -13.53 -14.56
N ASP A 149 9.27 -12.43 -15.32
CA ASP A 149 9.94 -12.31 -16.62
C ASP A 149 10.84 -11.06 -16.61
N GLY A 150 12.12 -11.29 -16.27
CA GLY A 150 13.08 -10.20 -16.07
C GLY A 150 12.63 -9.23 -14.97
N ARG A 151 12.35 -7.98 -15.34
CA ARG A 151 11.82 -6.94 -14.44
C ARG A 151 10.29 -6.90 -14.38
N SER A 152 9.61 -7.60 -15.28
CA SER A 152 8.15 -7.66 -15.33
C SER A 152 7.66 -8.79 -14.45
N VAL A 153 6.79 -8.47 -13.49
CA VAL A 153 6.22 -9.48 -12.58
C VAL A 153 4.71 -9.45 -12.69
N THR A 154 4.12 -10.61 -12.93
CA THR A 154 2.67 -10.83 -12.98
C THR A 154 2.22 -11.53 -11.71
N VAL A 155 1.22 -11.01 -11.02
CA VAL A 155 0.66 -11.59 -9.79
C VAL A 155 -0.83 -11.82 -9.96
N GLU A 156 -1.31 -12.95 -9.46
CA GLU A 156 -2.74 -13.24 -9.35
C GLU A 156 -3.43 -12.33 -8.32
N MET A 157 -4.55 -11.72 -8.71
CA MET A 157 -5.31 -10.73 -7.91
C MET A 157 -6.70 -11.22 -7.49
N GLY A 158 -7.03 -12.50 -7.75
CA GLY A 158 -8.35 -13.05 -7.51
C GLY A 158 -9.42 -12.55 -8.49
N THR A 159 -10.67 -12.95 -8.31
CA THR A 159 -11.77 -12.56 -9.20
C THR A 159 -12.50 -11.33 -8.65
N PRO A 160 -12.62 -10.23 -9.43
CA PRO A 160 -13.39 -9.06 -9.01
C PRO A 160 -14.86 -9.41 -8.78
N SER A 161 -15.47 -8.85 -7.74
CA SER A 161 -16.89 -9.03 -7.42
C SER A 161 -17.62 -7.69 -7.30
N PHE A 162 -18.83 -7.63 -7.88
CA PHE A 162 -19.75 -6.50 -7.76
C PHE A 162 -20.89 -6.80 -6.78
N ASP A 163 -20.88 -7.97 -6.12
CA ASP A 163 -21.88 -8.34 -5.15
C ASP A 163 -21.83 -7.39 -3.93
N PRO A 164 -22.96 -6.79 -3.51
CA PRO A 164 -23.00 -5.92 -2.35
C PRO A 164 -22.40 -6.54 -1.08
N ALA A 165 -22.54 -7.85 -0.88
CA ALA A 165 -21.98 -8.54 0.28
C ALA A 165 -20.44 -8.63 0.23
N ASP A 166 -19.88 -8.79 -0.97
CA ASP A 166 -18.42 -8.80 -1.17
C ASP A 166 -17.82 -7.40 -1.05
N VAL A 167 -18.53 -6.34 -1.51
CA VAL A 167 -18.12 -4.93 -1.42
C VAL A 167 -18.47 -4.26 -0.07
N PRO A 168 -18.91 -5.04 0.92
CA PRO A 168 -19.91 -4.69 1.96
C PRO A 168 -20.64 -3.34 1.79
N LEU A 169 -21.58 -3.26 0.84
CA LEU A 169 -22.49 -2.13 0.69
C LEU A 169 -23.71 -2.26 1.63
N ASP A 170 -24.24 -1.13 2.12
CA ASP A 170 -25.51 -1.09 2.87
C ASP A 170 -26.73 -1.00 1.94
N ARG A 171 -26.76 -1.87 0.92
CA ARG A 171 -27.87 -1.95 -0.05
C ARG A 171 -27.86 -3.25 -0.82
N ASP A 172 -28.96 -3.51 -1.50
CA ASP A 172 -29.14 -4.49 -2.57
C ASP A 172 -30.08 -3.82 -3.58
N PRO A 173 -29.73 -3.63 -4.88
CA PRO A 173 -28.72 -4.30 -5.73
C PRO A 173 -27.30 -3.67 -5.74
N PRO A 174 -26.32 -4.29 -6.46
CA PRO A 174 -25.02 -3.68 -6.79
C PRO A 174 -25.08 -2.20 -7.16
N LEU A 175 -24.05 -1.43 -6.78
CA LEU A 175 -23.88 -0.02 -7.13
C LEU A 175 -23.09 0.09 -8.45
N VAL A 176 -23.75 0.41 -9.55
CA VAL A 176 -23.15 0.44 -10.90
C VAL A 176 -23.57 1.70 -11.63
N ASP A 177 -22.61 2.58 -11.89
CA ASP A 177 -22.81 3.88 -12.55
C ASP A 177 -23.93 4.72 -11.91
N GLU A 178 -23.85 4.90 -10.60
CA GLU A 178 -24.82 5.67 -9.81
C GLU A 178 -24.12 6.82 -9.06
N GLU A 179 -24.85 7.92 -8.83
CA GLU A 179 -24.33 9.07 -8.09
C GLU A 179 -24.21 8.76 -6.59
N VAL A 180 -23.02 9.01 -6.03
CA VAL A 180 -22.72 9.00 -4.60
C VAL A 180 -21.95 10.28 -4.31
N ALA A 181 -22.52 11.13 -3.45
CA ALA A 181 -22.12 12.53 -3.34
C ALA A 181 -22.06 13.18 -4.74
N ASP A 182 -20.90 13.69 -5.16
CA ASP A 182 -20.71 14.38 -6.44
C ASP A 182 -20.01 13.51 -7.50
N LEU A 183 -19.92 12.19 -7.30
CA LEU A 183 -19.28 11.25 -8.24
C LEU A 183 -20.25 10.17 -8.70
N ARG A 184 -20.24 9.86 -10.01
CA ARG A 184 -20.84 8.63 -10.52
C ARG A 184 -19.87 7.48 -10.35
N VAL A 185 -20.25 6.50 -9.54
CA VAL A 185 -19.36 5.43 -9.11
C VAL A 185 -19.91 4.05 -9.48
N THR A 186 -18.98 3.13 -9.73
CA THR A 186 -19.22 1.69 -9.76
C THR A 186 -18.44 1.04 -8.63
N ALA A 187 -19.12 0.30 -7.77
CA ALA A 187 -18.49 -0.36 -6.63
C ALA A 187 -18.05 -1.79 -6.98
N VAL A 188 -16.82 -2.14 -6.65
CA VAL A 188 -16.22 -3.44 -6.94
C VAL A 188 -15.25 -3.84 -5.84
N ASN A 189 -15.19 -5.13 -5.52
CA ASN A 189 -14.19 -5.70 -4.62
C ASN A 189 -13.13 -6.43 -5.44
N THR A 190 -11.86 -6.05 -5.26
CA THR A 190 -10.69 -6.67 -5.91
C THR A 190 -9.70 -7.22 -4.86
N GLY A 191 -10.24 -7.72 -3.77
CA GLY A 191 -9.56 -8.04 -2.50
C GLY A 191 -9.86 -7.00 -1.42
N VAL A 192 -10.07 -5.75 -1.82
CA VAL A 192 -10.55 -4.64 -0.99
C VAL A 192 -11.63 -3.87 -1.78
N PRO A 193 -12.56 -3.16 -1.11
CA PRO A 193 -13.60 -2.41 -1.79
C PRO A 193 -13.03 -1.15 -2.47
N HIS A 194 -13.48 -0.91 -3.70
CA HIS A 194 -13.23 0.28 -4.50
C HIS A 194 -14.54 0.88 -5.02
N ALA A 195 -14.70 2.19 -4.89
CA ALA A 195 -15.66 2.98 -5.64
C ALA A 195 -14.90 3.64 -6.81
N VAL A 196 -15.18 3.17 -8.03
CA VAL A 196 -14.50 3.64 -9.24
C VAL A 196 -15.36 4.68 -9.94
N ALA A 197 -14.81 5.88 -10.17
CA ALA A 197 -15.45 6.92 -10.96
C ALA A 197 -14.64 7.23 -12.22
N PHE A 198 -15.31 7.21 -13.37
CA PHE A 198 -14.70 7.61 -14.63
C PHE A 198 -14.91 9.11 -14.85
N VAL A 199 -13.82 9.85 -14.99
CA VAL A 199 -13.81 11.31 -15.18
C VAL A 199 -13.09 11.66 -16.48
N PRO A 200 -13.34 12.85 -17.07
CA PRO A 200 -12.66 13.25 -18.32
C PRO A 200 -11.14 13.35 -18.18
N ASP A 201 -10.68 13.84 -17.03
CA ASP A 201 -9.26 14.08 -16.73
C ASP A 201 -9.06 13.97 -15.22
N VAL A 202 -8.25 12.99 -14.78
CA VAL A 202 -7.96 12.78 -13.35
C VAL A 202 -7.07 13.87 -12.76
N ASP A 203 -6.25 14.56 -13.56
CA ASP A 203 -5.34 15.60 -13.09
C ASP A 203 -6.08 16.92 -12.83
N ALA A 204 -7.24 17.10 -13.47
CA ALA A 204 -8.11 18.26 -13.28
C ALA A 204 -9.00 18.15 -12.01
N VAL A 205 -9.00 17.01 -11.32
CA VAL A 205 -9.85 16.76 -10.15
C VAL A 205 -9.06 16.91 -8.85
N ASP A 206 -9.62 17.68 -7.91
CA ASP A 206 -9.16 17.68 -6.51
C ASP A 206 -9.64 16.39 -5.84
N LEU A 207 -8.78 15.37 -5.89
CA LEU A 207 -9.10 14.02 -5.42
C LEU A 207 -9.49 14.00 -3.94
N ASP A 208 -8.74 14.70 -3.08
CA ASP A 208 -9.00 14.67 -1.63
C ASP A 208 -10.37 15.28 -1.32
N ALA A 209 -10.74 16.36 -2.01
CA ALA A 209 -12.04 17.01 -1.82
C ALA A 209 -13.21 16.12 -2.25
N VAL A 210 -13.09 15.40 -3.38
CA VAL A 210 -14.20 14.57 -3.91
C VAL A 210 -14.23 13.16 -3.32
N ALA A 211 -13.11 12.63 -2.86
CA ALA A 211 -13.02 11.26 -2.36
C ALA A 211 -13.59 11.11 -0.96
N ALA A 212 -13.30 12.05 -0.04
CA ALA A 212 -13.73 11.92 1.35
C ALA A 212 -15.25 11.72 1.52
N PRO A 213 -16.14 12.46 0.81
CA PRO A 213 -17.58 12.25 0.89
C PRO A 213 -18.05 10.86 0.41
N VAL A 214 -17.35 10.26 -0.57
CA VAL A 214 -17.67 8.91 -1.08
C VAL A 214 -17.10 7.83 -0.17
N ARG A 215 -15.85 8.02 0.28
CA ARG A 215 -15.11 7.13 1.16
C ARG A 215 -15.87 6.83 2.45
N ASP A 216 -16.54 7.83 3.02
CA ASP A 216 -17.28 7.74 4.28
C ASP A 216 -18.81 7.76 4.10
N HIS A 217 -19.29 7.60 2.86
CA HIS A 217 -20.72 7.57 2.60
C HIS A 217 -21.41 6.40 3.31
N ASP A 218 -22.64 6.58 3.78
CA ASP A 218 -23.45 5.56 4.48
C ASP A 218 -23.62 4.24 3.68
N LEU A 219 -23.47 4.32 2.36
CA LEU A 219 -23.51 3.16 1.47
C LEU A 219 -22.30 2.22 1.65
N PHE A 220 -21.21 2.72 2.23
CA PHE A 220 -19.99 1.98 2.53
C PHE A 220 -19.74 2.00 4.05
N PRO A 221 -20.45 1.19 4.87
CA PRO A 221 -20.32 1.21 6.34
C PRO A 221 -18.91 0.89 6.85
N ARG A 222 -18.09 0.23 6.03
CA ARG A 222 -16.68 -0.10 6.33
C ARG A 222 -15.69 0.77 5.56
N GLY A 223 -16.18 1.81 4.89
CA GLY A 223 -15.43 2.62 3.96
C GLY A 223 -15.01 1.91 2.69
N THR A 224 -14.56 2.68 1.71
CA THR A 224 -14.03 2.17 0.44
C THR A 224 -12.85 2.99 -0.05
N ASN A 225 -11.93 2.38 -0.79
CA ASN A 225 -11.02 3.19 -1.61
C ASN A 225 -11.83 3.94 -2.67
N VAL A 226 -11.44 5.17 -3.00
CA VAL A 226 -12.04 5.94 -4.10
C VAL A 226 -11.02 6.05 -5.22
N THR A 227 -11.34 5.51 -6.38
CA THR A 227 -10.43 5.42 -7.53
C THR A 227 -11.01 6.20 -8.69
N LEU A 228 -10.32 7.26 -9.11
CA LEU A 228 -10.64 8.00 -10.32
C LEU A 228 -9.91 7.38 -11.51
N ALA A 229 -10.57 7.34 -12.65
CA ALA A 229 -9.97 6.90 -13.91
C ALA A 229 -10.36 7.81 -15.06
N SER A 230 -9.39 8.16 -15.92
CA SER A 230 -9.65 8.85 -17.19
C SER A 230 -9.08 8.05 -18.35
N PRO A 231 -9.78 7.92 -19.49
CA PRO A 231 -9.30 7.16 -20.64
C PRO A 231 -7.93 7.63 -21.16
N ARG A 232 -7.02 6.70 -21.45
CA ARG A 232 -5.77 6.91 -22.20
C ARG A 232 -5.98 6.55 -23.65
N GLY A 233 -5.72 7.53 -24.53
CA GLY A 233 -5.86 7.34 -25.97
C GLY A 233 -7.31 7.11 -26.40
N HIS A 234 -7.49 7.03 -27.72
CA HIS A 234 -8.75 6.61 -28.32
C HIS A 234 -8.43 5.48 -29.29
N ALA A 235 -8.87 4.26 -28.99
CA ALA A 235 -8.89 3.23 -30.01
C ALA A 235 -9.79 3.74 -31.16
N ALA A 236 -9.46 3.38 -32.40
CA ALA A 236 -10.28 3.74 -33.55
C ALA A 236 -11.73 3.18 -33.47
N SER A 237 -11.99 2.27 -32.53
CA SER A 237 -13.30 1.70 -32.17
C SER A 237 -14.13 2.56 -31.20
N GLY A 238 -13.55 3.59 -30.56
CA GLY A 238 -14.19 4.38 -29.51
C GLY A 238 -14.02 3.81 -28.09
N GLU A 239 -13.27 2.71 -27.95
CA GLU A 239 -12.89 2.13 -26.65
C GLU A 239 -11.57 2.72 -26.14
N ALA A 240 -11.34 2.65 -24.83
CA ALA A 240 -10.09 3.08 -24.23
C ALA A 240 -9.05 1.95 -24.24
N ASP A 241 -7.84 2.22 -24.75
CA ASP A 241 -6.70 1.28 -24.68
C ASP A 241 -6.13 1.17 -23.25
N GLY A 242 -6.47 2.13 -22.39
CA GLY A 242 -6.04 2.18 -21.00
C GLY A 242 -6.67 3.33 -20.23
N PHE A 243 -6.23 3.52 -18.98
CA PHE A 243 -6.71 4.58 -18.10
C PHE A 243 -5.59 5.19 -17.27
N ASP A 244 -5.58 6.51 -17.11
CA ASP A 244 -4.89 7.18 -16.00
C ASP A 244 -5.67 6.88 -14.73
N GLN A 245 -4.97 6.65 -13.62
CA GLN A 245 -5.57 6.34 -12.34
C GLN A 245 -5.07 7.31 -11.27
N ARG A 246 -5.97 7.77 -10.40
CA ARG A 246 -5.60 8.34 -9.09
C ARG A 246 -6.44 7.68 -8.02
N THR A 247 -5.90 7.43 -6.83
CA THR A 247 -6.62 6.66 -5.79
C THR A 247 -6.42 7.25 -4.42
N TYR A 248 -7.53 7.55 -3.75
CA TYR A 248 -7.60 7.86 -2.34
C TYR A 248 -7.82 6.56 -1.57
N GLU A 249 -6.83 6.17 -0.75
CA GLU A 249 -6.82 4.87 -0.10
C GLU A 249 -7.40 4.90 1.32
N ARG A 250 -8.34 3.98 1.57
CA ARG A 250 -8.87 3.70 2.90
C ARG A 250 -7.75 3.21 3.82
N GLY A 251 -7.63 3.83 4.99
CA GLY A 251 -6.59 3.52 5.99
C GLY A 251 -5.33 4.37 5.84
N VAL A 252 -5.07 4.96 4.66
CA VAL A 252 -4.12 6.07 4.48
C VAL A 252 -4.85 7.40 4.66
N GLU A 253 -6.11 7.44 4.23
CA GLU A 253 -6.96 8.64 4.19
C GLU A 253 -6.29 9.77 3.39
N GLY A 254 -5.77 9.39 2.22
CA GLY A 254 -5.09 10.29 1.27
C GLY A 254 -4.76 9.58 -0.04
N GLU A 255 -4.27 10.35 -1.01
CA GLU A 255 -3.80 9.83 -2.29
C GLU A 255 -2.51 8.99 -2.13
N THR A 256 -2.45 7.85 -2.83
CA THR A 256 -1.23 7.05 -2.94
C THR A 256 -0.65 7.09 -4.36
N ARG A 257 0.67 6.88 -4.47
CA ARG A 257 1.39 6.86 -5.75
C ARG A 257 0.99 5.67 -6.62
N SER A 258 0.54 4.56 -6.03
CA SER A 258 0.21 3.36 -6.78
C SER A 258 -0.69 2.43 -5.97
N CYS A 259 -1.87 2.14 -6.51
CA CYS A 259 -2.84 1.20 -5.95
C CYS A 259 -3.14 0.07 -6.95
N GLY A 260 -2.49 -1.08 -6.78
CA GLY A 260 -2.64 -2.22 -7.69
C GLY A 260 -4.03 -2.86 -7.68
N THR A 261 -4.70 -2.93 -6.53
CA THR A 261 -6.11 -3.38 -6.46
C THR A 261 -7.05 -2.36 -7.10
N GLY A 262 -6.70 -1.07 -7.05
CA GLY A 262 -7.37 0.00 -7.78
C GLY A 262 -7.25 -0.15 -9.29
N ALA A 263 -6.07 -0.53 -9.80
CA ALA A 263 -5.89 -0.82 -11.23
C ALA A 263 -6.79 -1.95 -11.71
N VAL A 264 -6.87 -3.04 -10.94
CA VAL A 264 -7.81 -4.15 -11.22
C VAL A 264 -9.26 -3.68 -11.14
N ALA A 265 -9.59 -2.80 -10.19
CA ALA A 265 -10.94 -2.25 -10.03
C ALA A 265 -11.36 -1.40 -11.23
N VAL A 266 -10.46 -0.53 -11.73
CA VAL A 266 -10.67 0.26 -12.94
C VAL A 266 -10.94 -0.63 -14.13
N ALA A 267 -10.10 -1.65 -14.36
CA ALA A 267 -10.29 -2.58 -15.47
C ALA A 267 -11.62 -3.34 -15.36
N ALA A 268 -11.98 -3.80 -14.16
CA ALA A 268 -13.23 -4.52 -13.92
C ALA A 268 -14.46 -3.63 -14.16
N ALA A 269 -14.45 -2.41 -13.63
CA ALA A 269 -15.51 -1.44 -13.80
C ALA A 269 -15.64 -0.99 -15.27
N ALA A 270 -14.53 -0.73 -15.96
CA ALA A 270 -14.52 -0.35 -17.37
C ALA A 270 -15.16 -1.45 -18.23
N ARG A 271 -14.79 -2.72 -18.01
CA ARG A 271 -15.40 -3.84 -18.72
C ARG A 271 -16.88 -4.02 -18.37
N ARG A 272 -17.25 -3.83 -17.10
CA ARG A 272 -18.65 -3.92 -16.64
C ARG A 272 -19.54 -2.88 -17.31
N LEU A 273 -19.00 -1.69 -17.57
CA LEU A 273 -19.69 -0.58 -18.23
C LEU A 273 -19.57 -0.58 -19.75
N GLY A 274 -18.81 -1.52 -20.34
CA GLY A 274 -18.57 -1.59 -21.78
C GLY A 274 -17.68 -0.46 -22.31
N LEU A 275 -16.81 0.10 -21.47
CA LEU A 275 -15.86 1.17 -21.83
C LEU A 275 -14.55 0.64 -22.43
N ALA A 276 -14.24 -0.63 -22.17
CA ALA A 276 -13.04 -1.28 -22.67
C ALA A 276 -13.19 -2.81 -22.68
N GLU A 277 -12.44 -3.47 -23.56
CA GLU A 277 -12.35 -4.93 -23.68
C GLU A 277 -10.90 -5.41 -23.60
N GLY A 278 -10.69 -6.68 -23.24
CA GLY A 278 -9.36 -7.29 -23.23
C GLY A 278 -8.48 -6.88 -22.04
N ASP A 279 -7.17 -6.96 -22.25
CA ASP A 279 -6.15 -6.56 -21.28
C ASP A 279 -5.96 -5.04 -21.35
N LEU A 280 -5.87 -4.39 -20.18
CA LEU A 280 -5.86 -2.94 -20.08
C LEU A 280 -4.59 -2.43 -19.42
N THR A 281 -4.04 -1.35 -19.96
CA THR A 281 -3.00 -0.59 -19.28
C THR A 281 -3.65 0.41 -18.34
N VAL A 282 -3.35 0.31 -17.05
CA VAL A 282 -3.77 1.29 -16.05
C VAL A 282 -2.54 1.95 -15.46
N ALA A 283 -2.53 3.27 -15.44
CA ALA A 283 -1.35 4.06 -15.15
C ALA A 283 -1.62 4.98 -13.94
N PRO A 284 -1.36 4.48 -12.71
CA PRO A 284 -1.27 5.32 -11.53
C PRO A 284 -0.04 6.25 -11.58
N PRO A 285 0.07 7.25 -10.67
CA PRO A 285 1.16 8.23 -10.70
C PRO A 285 2.57 7.62 -10.61
N GLY A 286 2.69 6.44 -9.99
CA GLY A 286 3.93 5.70 -9.82
C GLY A 286 4.37 4.89 -11.05
N GLY A 287 3.55 4.81 -12.10
CA GLY A 287 3.88 4.17 -13.38
C GLY A 287 2.84 3.17 -13.85
N GLU A 288 3.08 2.56 -15.01
CA GLU A 288 2.10 1.73 -15.70
C GLU A 288 2.01 0.30 -15.15
N LEU A 289 0.78 -0.22 -15.16
CA LEU A 289 0.41 -1.58 -14.80
C LEU A 289 -0.44 -2.17 -15.94
N SER A 290 -0.20 -3.42 -16.30
CA SER A 290 -1.07 -4.16 -17.22
C SER A 290 -1.99 -5.07 -16.41
N VAL A 291 -3.28 -5.02 -16.70
CA VAL A 291 -4.31 -5.81 -16.03
C VAL A 291 -4.96 -6.74 -17.04
N SER A 292 -5.00 -8.03 -16.72
CA SER A 292 -5.77 -9.01 -17.47
C SER A 292 -6.95 -9.50 -16.65
N LEU A 293 -8.11 -9.60 -17.30
CA LEU A 293 -9.35 -10.13 -16.74
C LEU A 293 -9.82 -11.30 -17.59
N PRO A 294 -9.25 -12.51 -17.43
CA PRO A 294 -9.73 -13.67 -18.17
C PRO A 294 -11.20 -13.95 -17.83
N ALA A 295 -11.98 -14.42 -18.81
CA ALA A 295 -13.38 -14.79 -18.58
C ALA A 295 -13.50 -15.93 -17.57
N ASP A 296 -12.57 -16.88 -17.64
CA ASP A 296 -12.47 -18.05 -16.77
C ASP A 296 -11.15 -17.98 -15.99
N GLY A 297 -11.12 -17.25 -14.88
CA GLY A 297 -9.95 -17.22 -14.01
C GLY A 297 -9.87 -16.00 -13.11
N PRO A 298 -8.81 -15.94 -12.27
CA PRO A 298 -8.51 -14.75 -11.51
C PRO A 298 -7.95 -13.65 -12.41
N ALA A 299 -8.19 -12.40 -12.02
CA ALA A 299 -7.49 -11.25 -12.58
C ALA A 299 -5.99 -11.38 -12.33
N THR A 300 -5.18 -10.83 -13.23
CA THR A 300 -3.73 -10.72 -13.03
C THR A 300 -3.28 -9.29 -13.18
N LEU A 301 -2.30 -8.90 -12.37
CA LEU A 301 -1.67 -7.59 -12.41
C LEU A 301 -0.19 -7.75 -12.73
N THR A 302 0.23 -7.12 -13.82
CA THR A 302 1.61 -7.12 -14.30
C THR A 302 2.20 -5.74 -14.15
N GLY A 303 3.43 -5.65 -13.64
CA GLY A 303 4.12 -4.37 -13.53
C GLY A 303 5.63 -4.54 -13.30
N PRO A 304 6.40 -3.48 -13.51
CA PRO A 304 7.84 -3.49 -13.29
C PRO A 304 8.18 -3.58 -11.79
N VAL A 305 9.30 -4.22 -11.51
CA VAL A 305 9.93 -4.29 -10.18
C VAL A 305 11.41 -4.02 -10.33
N GLU A 306 11.96 -3.20 -9.44
CA GLU A 306 13.38 -2.90 -9.40
C GLU A 306 13.93 -2.92 -7.98
N ARG A 307 15.16 -3.42 -7.85
CA ARG A 307 15.95 -3.31 -6.62
C ARG A 307 16.82 -2.06 -6.72
N THR A 308 16.69 -1.15 -5.76
CA THR A 308 17.41 0.12 -5.73
C THR A 308 18.79 -0.03 -5.12
N PHE A 309 18.89 -0.57 -3.90
CA PHE A 309 20.16 -0.76 -3.20
C PHE A 309 20.04 -1.78 -2.06
N GLU A 310 21.17 -2.12 -1.43
CA GLU A 310 21.25 -2.96 -0.24
C GLU A 310 21.99 -2.22 0.87
N THR A 311 21.59 -2.39 2.13
CA THR A 311 22.24 -1.73 3.28
C THR A 311 21.99 -2.49 4.60
N ASP A 312 22.64 -2.06 5.67
CA ASP A 312 22.49 -2.60 7.02
C ASP A 312 21.78 -1.56 7.92
N LEU A 313 20.64 -1.93 8.49
CA LEU A 313 19.86 -1.06 9.38
C LEU A 313 20.03 -1.44 10.86
N PRO A 314 20.08 -0.47 11.78
CA PRO A 314 20.12 -0.78 13.21
C PRO A 314 18.83 -1.45 13.67
N ARG A 315 18.95 -2.44 14.55
CA ARG A 315 17.79 -3.03 15.23
C ARG A 315 17.14 -1.99 16.17
N PRO A 316 15.81 -2.00 16.34
CA PRO A 316 15.17 -1.22 17.38
C PRO A 316 15.68 -1.77 18.72
N GLU A 317 16.07 -0.88 19.63
CA GLU A 317 16.41 -1.29 20.98
C GLU A 317 15.16 -1.86 21.65
N SER A 318 15.30 -2.99 22.35
CA SER A 318 14.21 -3.53 23.15
C SER A 318 13.86 -2.48 24.20
N VAL A 319 12.61 -2.01 24.19
CA VAL A 319 12.06 -1.30 25.35
C VAL A 319 11.95 -2.34 26.47
N ASP A 320 13.03 -2.51 27.23
CA ASP A 320 13.00 -3.31 28.45
C ASP A 320 11.99 -2.65 29.38
N SER A 321 11.02 -3.44 29.84
CA SER A 321 10.10 -3.07 30.90
C SER A 321 10.88 -2.85 32.21
N GLN A 322 11.48 -1.67 32.36
CA GLN A 322 12.10 -1.23 33.61
C GLN A 322 11.49 0.10 34.05
N SER A 323 10.29 0.02 34.63
CA SER A 323 9.84 0.95 35.66
C SER A 323 8.73 0.33 36.52
N ALA A 324 9.02 -0.78 37.19
CA ALA A 324 8.15 -1.32 38.25
C ALA A 324 8.97 -2.08 39.30
N SER A 325 9.96 -1.43 39.90
CA SER A 325 10.51 -1.89 41.19
C SER A 325 11.13 -0.72 41.95
N GLY A 326 10.31 0.29 42.23
CA GLY A 326 10.57 1.24 43.31
C GLY A 326 10.03 0.67 44.61
N THR A 327 10.76 -0.27 45.23
CA THR A 327 10.47 -0.69 46.61
C THR A 327 10.80 0.48 47.54
N PRO A 328 9.84 1.00 48.34
CA PRO A 328 10.14 2.07 49.28
C PRO A 328 10.97 1.52 50.44
N GLN A 329 12.14 2.12 50.69
CA GLN A 329 12.89 1.85 51.92
C GLN A 329 12.14 2.41 53.13
N SER A 330 11.92 1.53 54.10
CA SER A 330 11.43 1.86 55.44
C SER A 330 12.56 2.43 56.31
N SER A 331 12.31 3.56 56.95
CA SER A 331 12.92 3.91 58.23
C SER A 331 11.87 4.59 59.11
N GLY A 332 11.68 4.06 60.32
CA GLY A 332 10.72 4.52 61.35
C GLY A 332 10.95 5.97 61.79
N THR A 333 10.18 6.57 62.68
CA THR A 333 9.36 6.11 63.80
C THR A 333 8.52 7.32 64.24
N ALA A 334 7.26 7.12 64.64
CA ALA A 334 6.70 7.67 65.89
C ALA A 334 5.19 7.39 65.96
N SER A 335 4.84 6.70 67.04
CA SER A 335 3.51 6.49 67.59
C SER A 335 2.75 7.79 67.84
N GLY A 336 1.47 7.81 67.47
CA GLY A 336 0.51 8.82 67.89
C GLY A 336 -0.89 8.25 67.76
N SER A 337 -1.50 7.97 68.90
CA SER A 337 -2.84 7.47 69.13
C SER A 337 -3.93 8.41 68.59
N GLU A 338 -5.02 7.85 68.07
CA GLU A 338 -6.39 7.97 68.63
C GLU A 338 -7.45 7.64 67.57
N SER A 339 -8.30 6.70 67.93
CA SER A 339 -9.62 6.47 67.34
C SER A 339 -10.59 7.56 67.81
N ALA A 340 -11.47 8.03 66.93
CA ALA A 340 -12.93 7.88 67.11
C ALA A 340 -13.73 8.81 66.18
N ALA A 341 -14.65 8.17 65.44
CA ALA A 341 -16.07 8.49 65.32
C ALA A 341 -16.59 9.82 64.75
N SER A 342 -17.69 9.64 63.99
CA SER A 342 -18.75 10.59 63.65
C SER A 342 -18.35 11.69 62.65
N GLY A 343 -19.16 12.10 61.69
CA GLY A 343 -20.58 11.94 61.42
C GLY A 343 -20.98 13.15 60.57
N SER A 344 -21.96 12.96 59.67
CA SER A 344 -22.70 14.00 58.93
C SER A 344 -21.84 14.93 58.03
N GLU A 345 -22.29 15.61 56.98
CA GLU A 345 -23.60 15.95 56.45
C GLU A 345 -23.37 16.50 55.02
N THR A 346 -24.35 16.27 54.15
CA THR A 346 -24.83 17.13 53.03
C THR A 346 -23.91 18.18 52.40
N CYS A 347 -23.85 18.23 51.07
CA CYS A 347 -24.59 19.26 50.31
C CYS A 347 -24.62 18.95 48.80
N ALA A 348 -25.82 18.97 48.24
CA ALA A 348 -26.06 19.00 46.81
C ALA A 348 -26.22 20.45 46.35
N SER A 349 -25.73 20.78 45.16
CA SER A 349 -26.35 21.83 44.34
C SER A 349 -26.12 21.57 42.85
N ARG A 350 -27.24 21.40 42.16
CA ARG A 350 -27.40 21.54 40.71
C ARG A 350 -27.51 23.02 40.36
N SER A 351 -27.02 23.41 39.18
CA SER A 351 -27.67 24.45 38.38
C SER A 351 -27.38 24.23 36.89
N GLU A 352 -28.48 24.16 36.15
CA GLU A 352 -28.63 24.00 34.70
C GLU A 352 -28.51 25.36 33.94
N PRO A 353 -28.58 25.37 32.59
CA PRO A 353 -27.95 26.37 31.73
C PRO A 353 -28.85 27.56 31.33
N VAL A 354 -28.22 28.57 30.73
CA VAL A 354 -28.88 29.72 30.10
C VAL A 354 -28.75 29.58 28.58
N GLY A 355 -29.89 29.59 27.89
CA GLY A 355 -29.97 29.76 26.44
C GLY A 355 -30.36 31.19 26.07
N ARG A 356 -29.82 31.66 24.94
CA ARG A 356 -30.53 32.33 23.83
C ARG A 356 -29.63 32.37 22.62
#